data_AF-A0A355T9S5-F1
#
_entry.id   AF-A0A355T9S5-F1
#
_cell.length_a   1.000
_cell.length_b   1.000
_cell.length_c   1.000
_cell.angle_alpha   90.00
_cell.angle_beta   90.00
_cell.angle_gamma   90.00
#
_symmetry.space_group_name_H-M   'P 1'
#
loop_
_entity.id
_entity.type
_entity.pdbx_description
1 polymer ?
#
loop_
_entity_poly.entity_id
_entity_poly.type
_entity_poly.pdbx_seq_one_letter_code
_entity_poly.pdbx_strand_id
1 'polypeptide(L)'
;MKDFLTYHWTLMRANMLSYAPEKKRLFIMSFFMMIQNAMFIVLWGIFFGSVSEVKGWQLEDVARMYGIVAFSVGASLFFFNGVRSIAYRINDGTLDGFITKPRAVLPALLMSSSLPASIGDMAFAPIVWITFGNLAWGEVPLLLFVSLISVVIFLSMTIIIFSAAFWLKGQTRFSEQLFEMLIISSSMILRGQPFGVRLVIFTILPA
;
A
#
# COMPACT_ATOMS: atom_id res chain seq x y z
N MET A 1 -18.95 21.83 3.06
CA MET A 1 -17.82 21.17 2.36
C MET A 1 -16.45 21.70 2.79
N LYS A 2 -16.21 23.02 2.85
CA LYS A 2 -14.92 23.58 3.30
C LYS A 2 -14.51 23.07 4.70
N ASP A 3 -15.42 23.12 5.67
CA ASP A 3 -15.14 22.66 7.05
C ASP A 3 -14.91 21.15 7.19
N PHE A 4 -15.33 20.37 6.19
CA PHE A 4 -15.07 18.93 6.14
C PHE A 4 -13.62 18.68 5.71
N LEU A 5 -13.19 19.25 4.58
CA LEU A 5 -11.83 19.09 4.07
C LEU A 5 -10.79 19.68 5.03
N THR A 6 -11.06 20.86 5.60
CA THR A 6 -10.17 21.50 6.56
C THR A 6 -9.95 20.64 7.80
N TYR A 7 -11.00 19.98 8.31
CA TYR A 7 -10.89 19.08 9.46
C TYR A 7 -9.97 17.89 9.18
N HIS A 8 -10.22 17.17 8.08
CA HIS A 8 -9.45 16.00 7.68
C HIS A 8 -7.98 16.34 7.40
N TRP A 9 -7.75 17.45 6.69
CA TRP A 9 -6.41 17.97 6.47
C TRP A 9 -5.69 18.33 7.78
N THR A 10 -6.40 18.97 8.71
CA THR A 10 -5.83 19.33 10.01
C THR A 10 -5.48 18.10 10.83
N LEU A 11 -6.33 17.07 10.81
CA LEU A 11 -6.08 15.80 11.48
C LEU A 11 -4.83 15.11 10.94
N MET A 12 -4.74 15.00 9.61
CA MET A 12 -3.59 14.40 8.94
C MET A 12 -2.31 15.20 9.21
N ARG A 13 -2.38 16.53 9.14
CA ARG A 13 -1.24 17.41 9.43
C ARG A 13 -0.79 17.27 10.89
N ALA A 14 -1.72 17.23 11.84
CA ALA A 14 -1.41 17.02 13.24
C ALA A 14 -0.71 15.67 13.47
N ASN A 15 -1.17 14.62 12.78
CA ASN A 15 -0.52 13.32 12.80
C ASN A 15 0.90 13.37 12.23
N MET A 16 1.12 14.01 11.08
CA MET A 16 2.46 14.14 10.51
C MET A 16 3.41 14.97 11.38
N LEU A 17 2.90 16.04 12.00
CA LEU A 17 3.68 16.89 12.88
C LEU A 17 4.15 16.17 14.14
N SER A 18 3.47 15.11 14.60
CA SER A 18 3.97 14.30 15.73
C SER A 18 5.29 13.60 15.42
N TYR A 19 5.64 13.42 14.15
CA TYR A 19 6.92 12.84 13.71
C TYR A 19 8.01 13.88 13.46
N ALA A 20 7.68 15.18 13.45
CA ALA A 20 8.62 16.26 13.16
C ALA A 20 9.82 16.36 14.14
N PRO A 21 9.71 16.00 15.44
CA PRO A 21 10.86 15.98 16.34
C PRO A 21 11.89 14.90 15.99
N GLU A 22 11.48 13.85 15.29
CA GLU A 22 12.29 12.64 15.06
C GLU A 22 12.67 12.45 13.58
N LYS A 23 13.04 13.54 12.90
CA LYS A 23 13.37 13.52 11.45
C LYS A 23 14.45 12.51 11.08
N LYS A 24 15.47 12.34 11.94
CA LYS A 24 16.54 11.35 11.72
C LYS A 24 15.99 9.92 11.70
N ARG A 25 15.13 9.58 12.68
CA ARG A 25 14.49 8.26 12.75
C ARG A 25 13.64 8.03 11.51
N LEU A 26 12.86 9.04 11.10
CA LEU A 26 12.05 8.98 9.90
C LEU A 26 12.90 8.71 8.65
N PHE A 27 13.97 9.48 8.44
CA PHE A 27 14.86 9.29 7.30
C PHE A 27 15.45 7.87 7.26
N ILE A 28 15.95 7.39 8.40
CA ILE A 28 16.51 6.03 8.53
C ILE A 28 15.44 4.98 8.18
N MET A 29 14.22 5.10 8.72
CA MET A 29 13.13 4.17 8.45
C MET A 29 12.72 4.17 6.97
N SER A 30 12.59 5.35 6.36
CA SER A 30 12.28 5.49 4.92
C SER A 30 13.38 4.89 4.04
N PHE A 31 14.64 5.04 4.44
CA PHE A 31 15.76 4.45 3.74
C PHE A 31 15.74 2.91 3.82
N PHE A 32 15.44 2.34 5.00
CA PHE A 32 15.29 0.89 5.14
C PHE A 32 14.09 0.32 4.37
N MET A 33 12.97 1.06 4.30
CA MET A 33 11.83 0.73 3.44
C MET A 33 12.27 0.66 1.96
N MET A 34 13.04 1.65 1.50
CA MET A 34 13.59 1.65 0.14
C MET A 34 14.54 0.46 -0.10
N ILE A 35 15.42 0.13 0.86
CA ILE A 35 16.29 -1.05 0.77
C ILE A 35 15.47 -2.33 0.66
N GLN A 36 14.42 -2.48 1.48
CA GLN A 36 13.55 -3.64 1.42
C GLN A 36 12.97 -3.85 0.01
N ASN A 37 12.46 -2.78 -0.60
CA ASN A 37 11.96 -2.83 -1.98
C ASN A 37 13.07 -3.14 -2.99
N ALA A 38 14.27 -2.57 -2.79
CA ALA A 38 15.42 -2.83 -3.65
C ALA A 38 15.81 -4.31 -3.63
N MET A 39 15.80 -4.96 -2.46
CA MET A 39 16.09 -6.39 -2.35
C MET A 39 15.13 -7.22 -3.22
N PHE A 40 13.85 -6.89 -3.24
CA PHE A 40 12.88 -7.60 -4.07
C PHE A 40 13.20 -7.50 -5.57
N ILE A 41 13.51 -6.30 -6.07
CA ILE A 41 13.89 -6.10 -7.48
C ILE A 41 15.22 -6.76 -7.82
N VAL A 42 16.20 -6.73 -6.90
CA VAL A 42 17.48 -7.42 -7.09
C VAL A 42 17.27 -8.93 -7.24
N LEU A 43 16.39 -9.53 -6.43
CA LEU A 43 16.05 -10.95 -6.55
C LEU A 43 15.44 -11.28 -7.92
N TRP A 44 14.53 -10.45 -8.42
CA TRP A 44 13.99 -10.62 -9.78
C TRP A 44 15.04 -10.41 -10.86
N GLY A 45 15.98 -9.48 -10.68
CA GLY A 45 17.11 -9.28 -11.57
C GLY A 45 18.00 -10.52 -11.67
N ILE A 46 18.31 -11.16 -10.53
CA ILE A 46 19.06 -12.43 -10.50
C ILE A 46 18.28 -13.54 -11.21
N PHE A 47 16.97 -13.64 -10.96
CA PHE A 47 16.10 -14.63 -11.58
C PHE A 47 16.04 -14.49 -13.11
N PHE A 48 15.78 -13.30 -13.62
CA PHE A 48 15.75 -13.02 -15.07
C PHE A 48 17.15 -13.01 -15.71
N GLY A 49 18.22 -13.00 -14.92
CA GLY A 49 19.57 -13.30 -15.40
C GLY A 49 19.74 -14.76 -15.85
N SER A 50 18.91 -15.68 -15.33
CA SER A 50 18.94 -17.11 -15.71
C SER A 50 17.85 -17.50 -16.70
N VAL A 51 16.74 -16.74 -16.74
CA VAL A 51 15.57 -17.00 -17.58
C VAL A 51 15.24 -15.73 -18.36
N SER A 52 15.28 -15.79 -19.70
CA SER A 52 15.04 -14.62 -20.54
C SER A 52 13.60 -14.09 -20.47
N GLU A 53 12.61 -14.97 -20.35
CA GLU A 53 11.21 -14.59 -20.22
C GLU A 53 10.40 -15.66 -19.48
N VAL A 54 9.35 -15.23 -18.78
CA VAL A 54 8.38 -16.14 -18.16
C VAL A 54 7.00 -15.84 -18.73
N LYS A 55 6.53 -16.69 -19.65
CA LYS A 55 5.20 -16.55 -20.29
C LYS A 55 4.99 -15.14 -20.88
N GLY A 56 6.03 -14.60 -21.50
CA GLY A 56 6.06 -13.26 -22.11
C GLY A 56 6.29 -12.09 -21.14
N TRP A 57 6.58 -12.35 -19.86
CA TRP A 57 7.04 -11.32 -18.92
C TRP A 57 8.56 -11.25 -18.91
N GLN A 58 9.07 -10.02 -18.97
CA GLN A 58 10.48 -9.70 -18.80
C GLN A 58 10.71 -8.94 -17.49
N LEU A 59 11.98 -8.74 -17.12
CA LEU A 59 12.36 -7.97 -15.93
C LEU A 59 11.75 -6.56 -15.95
N GLU A 60 11.68 -5.94 -17.13
CA GLU A 60 11.10 -4.61 -17.32
C GLU A 60 9.61 -4.56 -16.91
N ASP A 61 8.84 -5.58 -17.29
CA ASP A 61 7.42 -5.66 -16.98
C ASP A 61 7.20 -5.84 -15.47
N VAL A 62 8.04 -6.67 -14.84
CA VAL A 62 8.01 -6.88 -13.39
C VAL A 62 8.38 -5.60 -12.65
N ALA A 63 9.41 -4.87 -13.10
CA ALA A 63 9.81 -3.60 -12.53
C ALA A 63 8.69 -2.54 -12.63
N ARG A 64 8.03 -2.44 -13.79
CA ARG A 64 6.88 -1.54 -14.01
C ARG A 64 5.74 -1.85 -13.05
N MET A 65 5.29 -3.11 -13.02
CA MET A 65 4.22 -3.58 -12.15
C MET A 65 4.59 -3.39 -10.67
N TYR A 66 5.79 -3.77 -10.26
CA TYR A 66 6.23 -3.66 -8.87
C TYR A 66 6.28 -2.21 -8.40
N GLY A 67 6.77 -1.28 -9.24
CA GLY A 67 6.75 0.14 -8.89
C GLY A 67 5.33 0.69 -8.72
N ILE A 68 4.34 0.23 -9.50
CA ILE A 68 2.92 0.60 -9.31
C ILE A 68 2.45 0.13 -7.93
N VAL A 69 2.73 -1.12 -7.58
CA VAL A 69 2.34 -1.71 -6.29
C VAL A 69 3.03 -0.99 -5.14
N ALA A 70 4.35 -0.81 -5.18
CA ALA A 70 5.13 -0.11 -4.17
C ALA A 70 4.63 1.31 -3.94
N PHE A 71 4.33 2.05 -5.01
CA PHE A 71 3.74 3.38 -4.89
C PHE A 71 2.35 3.32 -4.23
N SER A 72 1.50 2.36 -4.65
CA SER A 72 0.14 2.27 -4.14
C SER A 72 0.06 1.89 -2.66
N VAL A 73 0.88 0.92 -2.23
CA VAL A 73 1.01 0.53 -0.82
C VAL A 73 1.60 1.69 -0.03
N GLY A 74 2.70 2.27 -0.53
CA GLY A 74 3.38 3.39 0.10
C GLY A 74 2.46 4.59 0.34
N ALA A 75 1.74 5.02 -0.69
CA ALA A 75 0.80 6.14 -0.58
C ALA A 75 -0.40 5.81 0.32
N SER A 76 -0.93 4.59 0.25
CA SER A 76 -2.02 4.15 1.12
C SER A 76 -1.62 4.20 2.59
N LEU A 77 -0.43 3.71 2.95
CA LEU A 77 0.08 3.73 4.32
C LEU A 77 0.56 5.13 4.74
N PHE A 78 1.11 5.92 3.83
CA PHE A 78 1.54 7.27 4.14
C PHE A 78 0.36 8.16 4.57
N PHE A 79 -0.75 8.12 3.82
CA PHE A 79 -1.92 8.96 4.08
C PHE A 79 -2.98 8.31 4.98
N PHE A 80 -3.14 6.98 4.90
CA PHE A 80 -4.31 6.28 5.44
C PHE A 80 -3.96 5.07 6.31
N ASN A 81 -2.80 5.06 6.99
CA ASN A 81 -2.40 3.96 7.88
C ASN A 81 -3.41 3.68 9.00
N GLY A 82 -4.29 4.63 9.33
CA GLY A 82 -5.39 4.43 10.26
C GLY A 82 -6.30 3.26 9.90
N VAL A 83 -6.36 2.84 8.62
CA VAL A 83 -7.09 1.64 8.18
C VAL A 83 -6.70 0.37 8.94
N ARG A 84 -5.42 0.20 9.27
CA ARG A 84 -4.91 -0.99 9.99
C ARG A 84 -5.39 -1.04 11.43
N SER A 85 -5.74 0.10 12.00
CA SER A 85 -6.27 0.18 13.36
C SER A 85 -7.74 -0.21 13.47
N ILE A 86 -8.47 -0.36 12.34
CA ILE A 86 -9.91 -0.65 12.34
C ILE A 86 -10.20 -1.95 13.10
N ALA A 87 -9.52 -3.06 12.75
CA ALA A 87 -9.75 -4.35 13.38
C ALA A 87 -9.47 -4.33 14.89
N TYR A 88 -8.41 -3.64 15.32
CA TYR A 88 -8.09 -3.47 16.74
C TYR A 88 -9.18 -2.64 17.46
N ARG A 89 -9.60 -1.51 16.88
CA ARG A 89 -10.58 -0.60 17.46
C ARG A 89 -11.98 -1.21 17.56
N ILE A 90 -12.33 -2.10 16.64
CA ILE A 90 -13.56 -2.90 16.71
C ILE A 90 -13.50 -3.83 17.94
N ASN A 91 -12.41 -4.56 18.10
CA ASN A 91 -12.26 -5.52 19.19
C ASN A 91 -12.17 -4.86 20.58
N ASP A 92 -11.56 -3.67 20.66
CA ASP A 92 -11.37 -2.91 21.91
C ASP A 92 -12.55 -1.94 22.20
N GLY A 93 -13.58 -1.91 21.36
CA GLY A 93 -14.74 -1.02 21.52
C GLY A 93 -14.46 0.47 21.31
N THR A 94 -13.20 0.86 21.04
CA THR A 94 -12.81 2.26 20.85
C THR A 94 -13.30 2.87 19.53
N LEU A 95 -13.85 2.06 18.63
CA LEU A 95 -14.51 2.53 17.40
C LEU A 95 -15.74 3.40 17.70
N ASP A 96 -16.44 3.16 18.81
CA ASP A 96 -17.65 3.91 19.19
C ASP A 96 -17.35 5.40 19.42
N GLY A 97 -16.12 5.73 19.86
CA GLY A 97 -15.66 7.10 19.99
C GLY A 97 -15.50 7.85 18.65
N PHE A 98 -15.41 7.14 17.53
CA PHE A 98 -15.46 7.74 16.19
C PHE A 98 -16.89 7.84 15.66
N ILE A 99 -17.74 6.86 15.96
CA ILE A 99 -19.15 6.81 15.50
C ILE A 99 -19.99 7.91 16.19
N THR A 100 -19.72 8.20 17.45
CA THR A 100 -20.44 9.22 18.24
C THR A 100 -20.11 10.66 17.83
N LYS A 101 -19.05 10.90 17.04
CA LYS A 101 -18.70 12.23 16.56
C LYS A 101 -19.60 12.62 15.38
N PRO A 102 -20.06 13.88 15.28
CA PRO A 102 -20.92 14.35 14.18
C PRO A 102 -20.12 14.60 12.89
N ARG A 103 -19.32 13.63 12.45
CA ARG A 103 -18.43 13.69 11.28
C ARG A 103 -18.42 12.33 10.57
N ALA A 104 -18.00 12.29 9.31
CA ALA A 104 -17.87 11.02 8.59
C ALA A 104 -16.81 10.14 9.26
N VAL A 105 -17.23 8.96 9.70
CA VAL A 105 -16.41 8.04 10.51
C VAL A 105 -15.21 7.54 9.73
N LEU A 106 -15.43 7.05 8.50
CA LEU A 106 -14.39 6.37 7.72
C LEU A 106 -13.20 7.30 7.39
N PRO A 107 -13.37 8.49 6.80
CA PRO A 107 -12.22 9.33 6.46
C PRO A 107 -11.46 9.82 7.70
N ALA A 108 -12.17 10.11 8.80
CA ALA A 108 -11.54 10.48 10.07
C ALA A 108 -10.73 9.33 10.67
N LEU A 109 -11.20 8.09 10.51
CA LEU A 109 -10.52 6.89 10.96
C LEU A 109 -9.28 6.57 10.12
N LEU A 110 -9.40 6.66 8.78
CA LEU A 110 -8.30 6.44 7.85
C LEU A 110 -7.15 7.44 8.11
N MET A 111 -7.46 8.72 8.27
CA MET A 111 -6.47 9.78 8.52
C MET A 111 -6.06 9.91 9.99
N SER A 112 -6.55 9.04 10.88
CA SER A 112 -6.19 9.08 12.31
C SER A 112 -4.73 8.68 12.57
N SER A 113 -4.11 7.98 11.63
CA SER A 113 -2.72 7.55 11.66
C SER A 113 -2.11 7.60 10.27
N SER A 114 -0.85 8.04 10.20
CA SER A 114 0.00 7.98 9.02
C SER A 114 1.24 7.13 9.32
N LEU A 115 1.82 6.51 8.28
CA LEU A 115 3.13 5.89 8.35
C LEU A 115 4.10 6.68 7.45
N PRO A 116 4.75 7.75 7.96
CA PRO A 116 5.53 8.62 7.09
C PRO A 116 6.77 7.92 6.50
N ALA A 117 7.22 6.82 7.11
CA ALA A 117 8.32 6.01 6.58
C ALA A 117 8.05 5.48 5.17
N SER A 118 6.78 5.20 4.82
CA SER A 118 6.34 4.70 3.51
C SER A 118 6.60 5.66 2.34
N ILE A 119 7.07 6.89 2.62
CA ILE A 119 7.63 7.77 1.59
C ILE A 119 8.82 7.11 0.87
N GLY A 120 9.52 6.17 1.53
CA GLY A 120 10.55 5.34 0.92
C GLY A 120 10.00 4.51 -0.25
N ASP A 121 8.86 3.85 -0.07
CA ASP A 121 8.21 3.04 -1.10
C ASP A 121 7.72 3.91 -2.27
N MET A 122 7.14 5.07 -1.95
CA MET A 122 6.68 6.05 -2.94
C MET A 122 7.84 6.60 -3.77
N ALA A 123 8.98 6.89 -3.14
CA ALA A 123 10.18 7.38 -3.81
C ALA A 123 10.88 6.28 -4.62
N PHE A 124 10.77 5.03 -4.19
CA PHE A 124 11.37 3.89 -4.88
C PHE A 124 10.72 3.58 -6.24
N ALA A 125 9.40 3.76 -6.35
CA ALA A 125 8.66 3.49 -7.58
C ALA A 125 9.21 4.18 -8.84
N PRO A 126 9.39 5.52 -8.88
CA PRO A 126 9.96 6.18 -10.06
C PRO A 126 11.41 5.76 -10.34
N ILE A 127 12.20 5.45 -9.29
CA ILE A 127 13.58 4.98 -9.45
C ILE A 127 13.58 3.65 -10.21
N VAL A 128 12.72 2.71 -9.83
CA VAL A 128 12.63 1.39 -10.50
C VAL A 128 12.10 1.49 -11.91
N TRP A 129 11.09 2.34 -12.17
CA TRP A 129 10.55 2.50 -13.51
C TRP A 129 11.62 2.97 -14.51
N ILE A 130 12.49 3.89 -14.08
CA ILE A 130 13.55 4.44 -14.95
C ILE A 130 14.71 3.46 -15.07
N THR A 131 15.13 2.82 -13.98
CA THR A 131 16.35 2.00 -13.95
C THR A 131 16.16 0.58 -14.47
N PHE A 132 15.05 -0.07 -14.11
CA PHE A 132 14.78 -1.48 -14.45
C PHE A 132 13.58 -1.62 -15.40
N GLY A 133 12.65 -0.65 -15.40
CA GLY A 133 11.47 -0.65 -16.27
C GLY A 133 11.70 -0.12 -17.68
N ASN A 134 12.93 0.31 -18.02
CA ASN A 134 13.30 0.86 -19.33
C ASN A 134 12.31 1.92 -19.84
N LEU A 135 11.81 2.75 -18.93
CA LEU A 135 10.72 3.67 -19.21
C LEU A 135 11.27 5.03 -19.64
N ALA A 136 10.74 5.57 -20.73
CA ALA A 136 11.05 6.95 -21.12
C ALA A 136 10.52 7.94 -20.07
N TRP A 137 11.23 9.03 -19.84
CA TRP A 137 10.81 10.09 -18.90
C TRP A 137 9.39 10.63 -19.18
N GLY A 138 8.96 10.61 -20.44
CA GLY A 138 7.62 11.03 -20.86
C GLY A 138 6.48 10.11 -20.43
N GLU A 139 6.76 8.85 -20.07
CA GLU A 139 5.76 7.85 -19.69
C GLU A 139 5.57 7.77 -18.16
N VAL A 140 6.49 8.32 -17.37
CA VAL A 140 6.40 8.37 -15.91
C VAL A 140 5.10 9.01 -15.41
N PRO A 141 4.59 10.12 -15.98
CA PRO A 141 3.31 10.68 -15.57
C PRO A 141 2.12 9.73 -15.75
N LEU A 142 2.13 8.90 -16.80
CA LEU A 142 1.08 7.91 -17.04
C LEU A 142 1.11 6.81 -15.98
N LEU A 143 2.31 6.30 -15.65
CA LEU A 143 2.46 5.30 -14.59
C LEU A 143 2.10 5.85 -13.20
N LEU A 144 2.42 7.12 -12.92
CA LEU A 144 1.94 7.80 -11.71
C LEU A 144 0.41 7.93 -11.68
N PHE A 145 -0.23 8.18 -12.81
CA PHE A 145 -1.69 8.21 -12.87
C PHE A 145 -2.30 6.83 -12.61
N VAL A 146 -1.76 5.79 -13.23
CA VAL A 146 -2.18 4.39 -13.00
C VAL A 146 -1.94 3.99 -11.54
N SER A 147 -0.82 4.40 -10.93
CA SER A 147 -0.55 4.10 -9.53
C SER A 147 -1.51 4.81 -8.57
N LEU A 148 -1.98 6.02 -8.89
CA LEU A 148 -3.05 6.68 -8.12
C LEU A 148 -4.38 5.92 -8.17
N ILE A 149 -4.73 5.33 -9.31
CA ILE A 149 -5.91 4.44 -9.40
C ILE A 149 -5.67 3.19 -8.54
N SER A 150 -4.47 2.62 -8.61
CA SER A 150 -4.08 1.48 -7.77
C SER A 150 -4.18 1.79 -6.27
N VAL A 151 -3.82 3.00 -5.82
CA VAL A 151 -4.03 3.44 -4.42
C VAL A 151 -5.47 3.29 -4.00
N VAL A 152 -6.42 3.72 -4.84
CA VAL A 152 -7.85 3.65 -4.52
C VAL A 152 -8.32 2.20 -4.40
N ILE A 153 -7.90 1.33 -5.32
CA ILE A 153 -8.24 -0.10 -5.33
C ILE A 153 -7.66 -0.77 -4.07
N PHE A 154 -6.35 -0.62 -3.85
CA PHE A 154 -5.64 -1.20 -2.73
C PHE A 154 -6.22 -0.75 -1.38
N LEU A 155 -6.51 0.55 -1.23
CA LEU A 155 -7.12 1.10 -0.02
C LEU A 155 -8.54 0.55 0.19
N SER A 156 -9.35 0.44 -0.87
CA SER A 156 -10.71 -0.12 -0.79
C SER A 156 -10.69 -1.57 -0.31
N MET A 157 -9.78 -2.38 -0.84
CA MET A 157 -9.59 -3.77 -0.42
C MET A 157 -9.09 -3.87 1.02
N THR A 158 -8.16 -3.00 1.42
CA THR A 158 -7.67 -2.94 2.79
C THR A 158 -8.80 -2.59 3.77
N ILE A 159 -9.68 -1.65 3.42
CA ILE A 159 -10.85 -1.30 4.23
C ILE A 159 -11.76 -2.53 4.41
N ILE A 160 -12.02 -3.30 3.36
CA ILE A 160 -12.83 -4.52 3.43
C ILE A 160 -12.18 -5.54 4.38
N ILE A 161 -10.88 -5.81 4.21
CA ILE A 161 -10.13 -6.78 5.02
C ILE A 161 -10.17 -6.45 6.52
N PHE A 162 -9.93 -5.17 6.87
CA PHE A 162 -9.90 -4.77 8.27
C PHE A 162 -11.31 -4.56 8.86
N SER A 163 -12.31 -4.24 8.05
CA SER A 163 -13.70 -4.17 8.51
C SER A 163 -14.31 -5.56 8.71
N ALA A 164 -13.86 -6.57 7.96
CA ALA A 164 -14.29 -7.97 8.12
C ALA A 164 -14.06 -8.51 9.55
N ALA A 165 -13.10 -7.93 10.28
CA ALA A 165 -12.83 -8.25 11.68
C ALA A 165 -14.07 -8.10 12.58
N PHE A 166 -15.04 -7.26 12.22
CA PHE A 166 -16.31 -7.11 12.92
C PHE A 166 -17.07 -8.43 13.08
N TRP A 167 -17.07 -9.26 12.04
CA TRP A 167 -17.75 -10.56 12.06
C TRP A 167 -16.88 -11.68 12.63
N LEU A 168 -15.55 -11.51 12.62
CA LEU A 168 -14.58 -12.55 12.95
C LEU A 168 -14.10 -12.53 14.42
N LYS A 169 -14.76 -11.72 15.29
CA LYS A 169 -14.59 -11.60 16.76
C LYS A 169 -13.20 -11.97 17.30
N GLY A 170 -12.36 -10.97 17.55
CA GLY A 170 -11.08 -11.14 18.27
C GLY A 170 -9.88 -11.54 17.41
N GLN A 171 -10.02 -11.68 16.10
CA GLN A 171 -8.94 -12.10 15.20
C GLN A 171 -8.27 -10.95 14.44
N THR A 172 -7.76 -9.92 15.13
CA THR A 172 -7.00 -8.81 14.49
C THR A 172 -5.83 -9.34 13.65
N ARG A 173 -5.16 -10.41 14.12
CA ARG A 173 -4.05 -11.05 13.39
C ARG A 173 -4.46 -11.63 12.04
N PHE A 174 -5.71 -12.07 11.90
CA PHE A 174 -6.20 -12.63 10.65
C PHE A 174 -6.34 -11.53 9.57
N SER A 175 -6.84 -10.34 9.93
CA SER A 175 -6.87 -9.19 9.02
C SER A 175 -5.46 -8.75 8.60
N GLU A 176 -4.49 -8.74 9.52
CA GLU A 176 -3.09 -8.46 9.18
C GLU A 176 -2.52 -9.51 8.20
N GLN A 177 -2.80 -10.80 8.42
CA GLN A 177 -2.36 -11.85 7.48
C GLN A 177 -2.98 -11.69 6.09
N LEU A 178 -4.27 -11.36 6.00
CA LEU A 178 -4.92 -11.07 4.72
C LEU A 178 -4.34 -9.83 4.03
N PHE A 179 -3.97 -8.81 4.80
CA PHE A 179 -3.29 -7.62 4.28
C PHE A 179 -1.91 -7.95 3.71
N GLU A 180 -1.11 -8.76 4.40
CA GLU A 180 0.18 -9.24 3.87
C GLU A 180 -0.02 -10.09 2.60
N MET A 181 -1.04 -10.96 2.58
CA MET A 181 -1.39 -11.74 1.39
C MET A 181 -1.78 -10.85 0.20
N LEU A 182 -2.46 -9.72 0.45
CA LEU A 182 -2.81 -8.73 -0.58
C LEU A 182 -1.56 -8.11 -1.21
N ILE A 183 -0.57 -7.73 -0.39
CA ILE A 183 0.71 -7.17 -0.87
C ILE A 183 1.51 -8.20 -1.67
N ILE A 184 1.60 -9.45 -1.19
CA ILE A 184 2.33 -10.50 -1.89
C ILE A 184 1.65 -10.84 -3.22
N SER A 185 0.32 -10.93 -3.23
CA SER A 185 -0.44 -11.28 -4.44
C SER A 185 -0.34 -10.20 -5.51
N SER A 186 -0.36 -8.92 -5.11
CA SER A 186 -0.20 -7.79 -6.04
C SER A 186 1.23 -7.68 -6.60
N SER A 187 2.25 -8.09 -5.83
CA SER A 187 3.66 -7.97 -6.24
C SER A 187 4.21 -9.18 -7.04
N MET A 188 3.37 -10.15 -7.40
CA MET A 188 3.79 -11.40 -8.05
C MET A 188 3.30 -11.51 -9.51
N ILE A 189 4.05 -12.24 -10.35
CA ILE A 189 3.65 -12.49 -11.75
C ILE A 189 2.45 -13.45 -11.81
N LEU A 190 1.26 -12.92 -12.09
CA LEU A 190 0.03 -13.73 -12.13
C LEU A 190 -0.06 -14.70 -13.31
N ARG A 191 0.52 -14.38 -14.48
CA ARG A 191 0.50 -15.30 -15.65
C ARG A 191 1.28 -16.59 -15.39
N GLY A 192 2.25 -16.57 -14.46
CA GLY A 192 3.02 -17.74 -14.01
C GLY A 192 2.17 -18.83 -13.35
N GLN A 193 1.07 -18.44 -12.69
CA GLN A 193 0.33 -19.29 -11.77
C GLN A 193 -0.66 -20.27 -12.44
N PRO A 194 -1.00 -21.42 -11.81
CA PRO A 194 -2.08 -22.30 -12.25
C PRO A 194 -3.42 -21.56 -12.35
N PHE A 195 -4.33 -22.04 -13.19
CA PHE A 195 -5.64 -21.39 -13.42
C PHE A 195 -6.45 -21.21 -12.13
N GLY A 196 -6.49 -22.22 -11.26
CA GLY A 196 -7.22 -22.14 -9.98
C GLY A 196 -6.69 -21.04 -9.05
N VAL A 197 -5.37 -20.87 -8.99
CA VAL A 197 -4.73 -19.81 -8.20
C VAL A 197 -5.06 -18.43 -8.77
N ARG A 198 -5.02 -18.28 -10.10
CA ARG A 198 -5.44 -17.03 -10.77
C ARG A 198 -6.88 -16.68 -10.48
N LEU A 199 -7.80 -17.65 -10.54
CA LEU A 199 -9.21 -17.42 -10.27
C LEU A 199 -9.39 -16.89 -8.84
N VAL A 200 -8.78 -17.53 -7.85
CA VAL A 200 -8.82 -17.08 -6.44
C VAL A 200 -8.26 -15.68 -6.28
N ILE A 201 -7.08 -15.38 -6.84
CA ILE A 201 -6.46 -14.06 -6.73
C ILE A 201 -7.33 -12.99 -7.38
N PHE A 202 -7.84 -13.22 -8.59
CA PHE A 202 -8.66 -12.23 -9.30
C PHE A 202 -10.06 -12.04 -8.72
N THR A 203 -10.63 -13.02 -8.02
CA THR A 203 -12.01 -12.92 -7.48
C THR A 203 -12.09 -12.58 -6.00
N ILE A 204 -11.19 -13.12 -5.16
CA ILE A 204 -11.28 -12.99 -3.70
C ILE A 204 -10.34 -11.87 -3.20
N LEU A 205 -9.21 -11.66 -3.86
CA LEU A 205 -8.23 -10.63 -3.51
C LEU A 205 -7.86 -9.76 -4.74
N PRO A 206 -8.83 -9.13 -5.45
CA PRO A 206 -8.49 -8.22 -6.54
C PRO A 206 -7.58 -7.10 -6.02
N ALA A 207 -6.31 -7.17 -6.36
CA ALA A 207 -5.28 -6.18 -6.06
C ALA A 207 -4.51 -5.86 -7.34
#